data_AF-A0A0G0N4P8-F1
#
_entry.id   AF-A0A0G0N4P8-F1
#
_cell.length_a   1.000
_cell.length_b   1.000
_cell.length_c   1.000
_cell.angle_alpha   90.00
_cell.angle_beta   90.00
_cell.angle_gamma   90.00
#
_symmetry.space_group_name_H-M   'P 1'
#
loop_
_entity.id
_entity.type
_entity.pdbx_description
1 polymer ?
#
loop_
_entity_poly.entity_id
_entity_poly.type
_entity_poly.pdbx_seq_one_letter_code
_entity_poly.pdbx_strand_id
1 'polypeptide(L)'
;MIADVPIGAFLSGGVDSSAVVATMARLSGKPIKTFTIGFTDQKSDERHHAERIVKLYNTEHTTLIAKPESIEEFLPKLVYQYEVPIADSSALITYMVCKMARKYVTGVLTGDGGDENFAGYDHKMKKLQEMSVLINFSGWQN
;
A
#
# COMPACT_ATOMS: atom_id res chain seq x y z
N MET A 1 -0.75 -21.11 -0.56
CA MET A 1 -0.32 -20.20 -1.64
C MET A 1 -0.02 -21.05 -2.87
N ILE A 2 -0.46 -20.64 -4.06
CA ILE A 2 -0.25 -21.38 -5.31
C ILE A 2 0.40 -20.43 -6.32
N ALA A 3 1.65 -20.71 -6.70
CA ALA A 3 2.38 -19.98 -7.73
C ALA A 3 3.58 -20.81 -8.20
N ASP A 4 3.87 -20.81 -9.50
CA ASP A 4 5.03 -21.51 -10.07
C ASP A 4 6.31 -20.65 -10.07
N VAL A 5 6.21 -19.43 -9.53
CA VAL A 5 7.30 -18.45 -9.49
C VAL A 5 7.45 -17.87 -8.08
N PRO A 6 8.62 -17.30 -7.74
CA PRO A 6 8.79 -16.63 -6.46
C PRO A 6 7.80 -15.47 -6.30
N ILE A 7 7.11 -15.45 -5.16
CA ILE A 7 6.17 -14.38 -4.78
C ILE A 7 6.58 -13.73 -3.46
N GLY A 8 6.21 -12.46 -3.30
CA GLY A 8 6.37 -11.71 -2.05
C GLY A 8 5.11 -10.90 -1.73
N ALA A 9 5.25 -9.94 -0.81
CA ALA A 9 4.15 -9.04 -0.45
C ALA A 9 4.62 -7.61 -0.29
N PHE A 10 3.73 -6.65 -0.55
CA PHE A 10 3.93 -5.28 -0.11
C PHE A 10 3.45 -5.13 1.34
N LEU A 11 4.19 -4.34 2.12
CA LEU A 11 3.89 -4.11 3.53
C LEU A 11 3.97 -2.60 3.80
N SER A 12 2.82 -1.92 3.88
CA SER A 12 2.78 -0.51 4.27
C SER A 12 2.83 -0.31 5.79
N GLY A 13 2.43 -1.33 6.55
CA GLY A 13 2.18 -1.23 7.99
C GLY A 13 0.70 -0.99 8.33
N GLY A 14 -0.12 -0.67 7.32
CA GLY A 14 -1.58 -0.64 7.45
C GLY A 14 -2.18 -2.03 7.69
N VAL A 15 -3.44 -2.07 8.15
CA VAL A 15 -4.13 -3.30 8.55
C VAL A 15 -4.26 -4.30 7.39
N ASP A 16 -4.57 -3.84 6.18
CA ASP A 16 -4.83 -4.71 5.03
C ASP A 16 -3.56 -5.43 4.57
N SER A 17 -2.48 -4.68 4.33
CA SER A 17 -1.19 -5.27 3.97
C SER A 17 -0.63 -6.17 5.07
N SER A 18 -0.86 -5.80 6.34
CA SER A 18 -0.47 -6.63 7.48
C SER A 18 -1.24 -7.94 7.54
N ALA A 19 -2.54 -7.94 7.20
CA ALA A 19 -3.36 -9.15 7.14
C ALA A 19 -2.90 -10.10 6.03
N VAL A 20 -2.54 -9.56 4.86
CA VAL A 20 -1.95 -10.33 3.76
C VAL A 20 -0.64 -10.97 4.19
N VAL A 21 0.29 -10.19 4.74
CA VAL A 21 1.60 -10.68 5.21
C VAL A 21 1.45 -11.73 6.31
N ALA A 22 0.57 -11.50 7.29
CA ALA A 22 0.27 -12.45 8.35
C ALA A 22 -0.23 -13.78 7.80
N THR A 23 -1.15 -13.73 6.83
CA THR A 23 -1.73 -14.92 6.21
C THR A 23 -0.69 -15.67 5.38
N MET A 24 0.07 -14.95 4.54
CA MET A 24 1.15 -15.52 3.75
C MET A 24 2.20 -16.19 4.64
N ALA A 25 2.63 -15.54 5.73
CA ALA A 25 3.63 -16.07 6.64
C ALA A 25 3.15 -17.34 7.34
N ARG A 26 1.90 -17.36 7.83
CA ARG A 26 1.31 -18.55 8.49
C ARG A 26 1.16 -19.75 7.55
N LEU A 27 0.87 -19.48 6.27
CA LEU A 27 0.74 -20.51 5.24
C LEU A 27 2.08 -20.90 4.61
N SER A 28 3.15 -20.19 4.94
CA SER A 28 4.50 -20.46 4.42
C SER A 28 5.30 -21.31 5.40
N GLY A 29 6.03 -22.29 4.87
CA GLY A 29 7.03 -23.04 5.66
C GLY A 29 8.39 -22.32 5.79
N LYS A 30 8.54 -21.14 5.18
CA LYS A 30 9.79 -20.36 5.13
C LYS A 30 9.51 -18.86 5.29
N PRO A 31 10.48 -18.05 5.75
CA PRO A 31 10.36 -16.59 5.73
C PRO A 31 9.89 -16.08 4.37
N ILE A 32 8.84 -15.26 4.36
CA ILE A 32 8.33 -14.63 3.14
C ILE A 32 9.07 -13.33 2.87
N LYS A 33 9.17 -12.95 1.59
CA LYS A 33 9.79 -11.68 1.18
C LYS A 33 8.77 -10.55 1.25
N THR A 34 9.12 -9.48 1.96
CA THR A 34 8.26 -8.30 2.13
C THR A 34 8.98 -7.03 1.73
N PHE A 35 8.24 -6.08 1.18
CA PHE A 35 8.79 -4.86 0.58
C PHE A 35 8.05 -3.61 1.07
N THR A 36 8.81 -2.59 1.46
CA THR A 36 8.28 -1.30 1.94
C THR A 36 9.02 -0.14 1.30
N ILE A 37 8.30 0.96 1.05
CA ILE A 37 8.89 2.27 0.76
C ILE A 37 8.87 3.10 2.03
N GLY A 38 10.03 3.65 2.40
CA GLY A 38 10.16 4.63 3.48
C GLY A 38 10.38 6.03 2.93
N PHE A 39 10.16 7.01 3.79
CA PHE A 39 10.45 8.42 3.50
C PHE A 39 11.48 8.95 4.49
N THR A 40 12.23 9.97 4.10
CA THR A 40 13.18 10.66 4.98
C THR A 40 12.48 11.61 5.97
N ASP A 41 11.30 12.11 5.61
CA ASP A 41 10.48 12.93 6.49
C ASP A 41 9.72 12.04 7.50
N GLN A 42 10.04 12.22 8.78
CA GLN A 42 9.45 11.46 9.88
C GLN A 42 7.92 11.57 9.96
N LYS A 43 7.33 12.67 9.48
CA LYS A 43 5.87 12.84 9.52
C LYS A 43 5.13 11.90 8.56
N SER A 44 5.80 11.48 7.50
CA SER A 44 5.26 10.59 6.48
C SER A 44 5.78 9.15 6.64
N ASP A 45 6.57 8.89 7.69
CA ASP A 45 7.30 7.64 7.84
C ASP A 45 6.61 6.64 8.77
N GLU A 46 5.71 5.86 8.19
CA GLU A 46 4.92 4.83 8.89
C GLU A 46 5.65 3.48 8.99
N ARG A 47 6.93 3.40 8.60
CA ARG A 47 7.72 2.16 8.59
C ARG A 47 7.74 1.43 9.93
N HIS A 48 7.66 2.16 11.03
CA HIS A 48 7.63 1.57 12.37
C HIS A 48 6.45 0.60 12.57
N HIS A 49 5.33 0.77 11.85
CA HIS A 49 4.22 -0.19 11.83
C HIS A 49 4.61 -1.45 11.06
N ALA A 50 5.20 -1.30 9.87
CA ALA A 50 5.71 -2.43 9.08
C ALA A 50 6.76 -3.24 9.87
N GLU A 51 7.69 -2.58 10.57
CA GLU A 51 8.71 -3.24 11.40
C GLU A 51 8.13 -4.16 12.48
N ARG A 52 6.97 -3.81 13.05
CA ARG A 52 6.29 -4.67 14.03
C ARG A 52 5.85 -5.98 13.39
N ILE A 53 5.31 -5.91 12.17
CA ILE A 53 4.88 -7.09 11.40
C ILE A 53 6.08 -7.92 10.97
N VAL A 54 7.15 -7.28 10.51
CA VAL A 54 8.41 -7.94 10.15
C VAL A 54 8.96 -8.75 11.34
N LYS A 55 9.00 -8.16 12.54
CA LYS A 55 9.43 -8.84 13.77
C LYS A 55 8.49 -9.97 14.17
N LEU A 56 7.18 -9.75 14.08
CA LEU A 56 6.17 -10.71 14.47
C LEU A 56 6.19 -11.99 13.62
N TYR A 57 6.41 -11.85 12.31
CA TYR A 57 6.35 -12.96 11.35
C TYR A 57 7.72 -13.38 10.79
N ASN A 58 8.81 -12.76 11.28
CA ASN A 58 10.19 -13.02 10.88
C ASN A 58 10.39 -13.04 9.35
N THR A 59 9.91 -11.99 8.67
CA THR A 59 9.93 -11.91 7.21
C THR A 59 11.30 -11.47 6.68
N GLU A 60 11.67 -11.91 5.48
CA GLU A 60 12.81 -11.36 4.72
C GLU A 60 12.44 -9.99 4.15
N HIS A 61 12.68 -8.94 4.95
CA HIS A 61 12.21 -7.60 4.67
C HIS A 61 13.21 -6.75 3.90
N THR A 62 12.76 -6.05 2.86
CA THR A 62 13.54 -5.05 2.13
C THR A 62 12.83 -3.71 2.14
N THR A 63 13.55 -2.67 2.56
CA THR A 63 13.05 -1.30 2.57
C THR A 63 13.85 -0.45 1.58
N LEU A 64 13.15 0.36 0.78
CA LEU A 64 13.77 1.39 -0.05
C LEU A 64 13.31 2.76 0.43
N ILE A 65 14.26 3.67 0.66
CA ILE A 65 13.95 5.06 1.02
C ILE A 65 13.70 5.84 -0.27
N ALA A 66 12.49 6.36 -0.42
CA ALA A 66 12.13 7.27 -1.50
C ALA A 66 12.88 8.59 -1.31
N LYS A 67 13.56 9.01 -2.37
CA LYS A 67 14.31 10.27 -2.42
C LYS A 67 13.70 11.18 -3.50
N PRO A 68 13.59 12.50 -3.27
CA PRO A 68 12.98 13.43 -4.24
C PRO A 68 13.58 13.35 -5.65
N GLU A 69 14.89 13.10 -5.75
CA GLU A 69 15.62 12.97 -7.01
C GLU A 69 15.13 11.80 -7.88
N SER A 70 14.39 10.87 -7.28
CA SER A 70 13.74 9.76 -7.99
C SER A 70 12.61 10.23 -8.92
N ILE A 71 12.02 11.40 -8.64
CA ILE A 71 10.88 11.92 -9.42
C ILE A 71 11.31 12.20 -10.86
N GLU A 72 12.46 12.85 -11.07
CA GLU A 72 12.95 13.19 -12.40
C GLU A 72 13.23 11.93 -13.25
N GLU A 73 13.74 10.86 -12.63
CA GLU A 73 14.01 9.60 -13.33
C GLU A 73 12.71 8.85 -13.69
N PHE A 74 11.72 8.88 -12.80
CA PHE A 74 10.55 8.00 -12.89
C PHE A 74 9.34 8.65 -13.56
N LEU A 75 9.16 9.95 -13.44
CA LEU A 75 7.98 10.63 -13.98
C LEU A 75 7.81 10.39 -15.49
N PRO A 76 8.85 10.51 -16.34
CA PRO A 76 8.69 10.21 -17.77
C PRO A 76 8.28 8.76 -18.04
N LYS A 77 8.79 7.80 -17.25
CA LYS A 77 8.45 6.37 -17.38
C LYS A 77 7.01 6.11 -16.96
N LEU A 78 6.54 6.76 -15.90
CA LEU A 78 5.16 6.64 -15.44
C LEU A 78 4.19 7.19 -16.49
N VAL A 79 4.47 8.38 -17.04
CA VAL A 79 3.64 8.97 -18.11
C VAL A 79 3.57 8.02 -19.31
N TYR A 80 4.69 7.42 -19.70
CA TYR A 80 4.71 6.42 -20.77
C TYR A 80 3.91 5.16 -20.43
N GLN A 81 3.98 4.65 -19.20
CA GLN A 81 3.32 3.41 -18.79
C GLN A 81 1.81 3.55 -18.59
N TYR A 82 1.36 4.68 -18.09
CA TYR A 82 -0.05 4.90 -17.79
C TYR A 82 -0.83 5.45 -18.99
N GLU A 83 -0.13 5.97 -20.01
CA GLU A 83 -0.71 6.55 -21.24
C GLU A 83 -1.72 7.70 -21.02
N VAL A 84 -1.95 8.11 -19.77
CA VAL A 84 -2.85 9.19 -19.37
C VAL A 84 -2.24 10.02 -18.23
N PRO A 85 -2.65 11.28 -18.07
CA PRO A 85 -2.31 12.06 -16.88
C PRO A 85 -2.94 11.40 -15.65
N ILE A 86 -2.10 10.84 -14.77
CA ILE A 86 -2.52 10.30 -13.48
C ILE A 86 -2.18 11.28 -12.38
N ALA A 87 -3.21 11.77 -11.70
CA ALA A 87 -3.11 12.60 -10.50
C ALA A 87 -3.19 11.74 -9.21
N ASP A 88 -2.63 10.53 -9.25
CA ASP A 88 -2.49 9.66 -8.08
C ASP A 88 -1.06 9.73 -7.56
N SER A 89 -0.90 10.30 -6.36
CA SER A 89 0.39 10.38 -5.67
C SER A 89 0.99 9.01 -5.36
N SER A 90 0.20 7.95 -5.31
CA SER A 90 0.66 6.59 -5.04
C SER A 90 1.41 5.98 -6.23
N ALA A 91 1.15 6.43 -7.46
CA ALA A 91 1.66 5.81 -8.69
C ALA A 91 3.20 5.73 -8.72
N LEU A 92 3.87 6.79 -8.27
CA LEU A 92 5.33 6.83 -8.17
C LEU A 92 5.86 5.83 -7.13
N ILE A 93 5.24 5.79 -5.96
CA ILE A 93 5.64 4.92 -4.86
C ILE A 93 5.43 3.44 -5.25
N THR A 94 4.30 3.14 -5.88
CA THR A 94 3.97 1.83 -6.43
C THR A 94 5.01 1.40 -7.49
N TYR A 95 5.40 2.30 -8.39
CA TYR A 95 6.44 2.00 -9.37
C TYR A 95 7.79 1.69 -8.69
N MET A 96 8.18 2.49 -7.69
CA MET A 96 9.44 2.31 -6.97
C MET A 96 9.49 0.96 -6.24
N VAL A 97 8.41 0.59 -5.54
CA VAL A 97 8.35 -0.70 -4.83
C VAL A 97 8.31 -1.87 -5.80
N CYS A 98 7.60 -1.75 -6.93
CA CYS A 98 7.62 -2.75 -8.00
C CYS A 98 9.02 -2.94 -8.59
N LYS A 99 9.73 -1.84 -8.92
CA LYS A 99 11.11 -1.86 -9.44
C LYS A 99 12.08 -2.52 -8.45
N MET A 100 11.88 -2.30 -7.14
CA MET A 100 12.65 -2.98 -6.09
C MET A 100 12.30 -4.47 -6.01
N ALA A 101 11.02 -4.81 -5.88
CA ALA A 101 10.56 -6.18 -5.67
C ALA A 101 10.93 -7.10 -6.84
N ARG A 102 10.92 -6.59 -8.08
CA ARG A 102 11.29 -7.34 -9.30
C ARG A 102 12.70 -7.93 -9.26
N LYS A 103 13.60 -7.39 -8.43
CA LYS A 103 14.94 -7.94 -8.20
C LYS A 103 14.94 -9.27 -7.44
N TYR A 104 13.84 -9.59 -6.75
CA TYR A 104 13.75 -10.71 -5.82
C TYR A 104 12.60 -11.68 -6.13
N VAL A 105 11.49 -11.16 -6.66
CA VAL A 105 10.25 -11.92 -6.90
C VAL A 105 9.65 -11.60 -8.27
N THR A 106 8.82 -12.52 -8.76
CA THR A 106 8.09 -12.35 -10.03
C THR A 106 6.68 -11.81 -9.80
N GLY A 107 6.05 -12.15 -8.67
CA GLY A 107 4.72 -11.65 -8.29
C GLY A 107 4.70 -11.13 -6.85
N VAL A 108 3.72 -10.28 -6.55
CA VAL A 108 3.50 -9.71 -5.22
C VAL A 108 2.02 -9.72 -4.87
N LEU A 109 1.71 -9.96 -3.60
CA LEU A 109 0.37 -9.73 -3.04
C LEU A 109 0.31 -8.36 -2.37
N THR A 110 -0.80 -7.66 -2.55
CA THR A 110 -1.07 -6.32 -1.99
C THR A 110 -2.31 -6.37 -1.10
N GLY A 111 -2.48 -5.33 -0.27
CA GLY A 111 -3.69 -5.14 0.54
C GLY A 111 -4.76 -4.29 -0.15
N ASP A 112 -4.65 -4.04 -1.47
CA ASP A 112 -5.61 -3.19 -2.19
C ASP A 112 -7.01 -3.82 -2.17
N GLY A 113 -8.05 -2.98 -2.14
CA GLY A 113 -9.43 -3.42 -2.01
C GLY A 113 -9.93 -3.50 -0.57
N GLY A 114 -9.05 -3.43 0.44
CA GLY A 114 -9.45 -3.45 1.86
C GLY A 114 -10.37 -2.27 2.20
N ASP A 115 -9.91 -1.05 1.93
CA ASP A 115 -10.68 0.17 2.17
C ASP A 115 -11.99 0.22 1.39
N GLU A 116 -12.03 -0.27 0.15
CA GLU A 116 -13.23 -0.31 -0.68
C GLU A 116 -14.27 -1.30 -0.15
N ASN A 117 -13.83 -2.48 0.28
CA ASN A 117 -14.73 -3.52 0.79
C ASN A 117 -15.24 -3.23 2.21
N PHE A 118 -14.46 -2.51 3.01
CA PHE A 118 -14.75 -2.27 4.43
C PHE A 118 -14.98 -0.80 4.79
N ALA A 119 -15.11 0.08 3.78
CA ALA A 119 -15.30 1.52 3.94
C ALA A 119 -14.22 2.20 4.82
N GLY A 120 -12.96 1.80 4.67
CA GLY A 120 -11.83 2.26 5.49
C GLY A 120 -11.38 3.70 5.23
N TYR A 121 -11.89 4.35 4.18
CA TYR A 121 -11.56 5.75 3.90
C TYR A 121 -12.18 6.72 4.92
N ASP A 122 -11.38 7.16 5.90
CA ASP A 122 -11.77 8.15 6.92
C ASP A 122 -12.44 9.42 6.34
N HIS A 123 -11.89 9.94 5.23
CA HIS A 123 -12.41 11.15 4.60
C HIS A 123 -13.77 10.94 3.90
N LYS A 124 -14.04 9.73 3.39
CA LYS A 124 -15.36 9.41 2.82
C LYS A 124 -16.38 9.16 3.92
N MET A 125 -15.96 8.54 5.03
CA MET A 125 -16.83 8.33 6.20
C MET A 125 -17.22 9.64 6.88
N LYS A 126 -16.28 10.57 7.07
CA LYS A 126 -16.61 11.93 7.57
C LYS A 126 -17.56 12.66 6.63
N LYS A 127 -17.30 12.63 5.32
CA LYS A 127 -18.16 13.30 4.34
C LYS A 127 -19.55 12.66 4.27
N LEU A 128 -19.66 11.34 4.41
CA LEU A 128 -20.94 10.64 4.53
C LEU A 128 -21.68 10.97 5.83
N GLN A 129 -20.97 11.12 6.95
CA GLN A 129 -21.55 11.59 8.21
C GLN A 129 -22.05 13.05 8.09
N GLU A 130 -21.27 13.94 7.49
CA GLU A 130 -21.67 15.33 7.21
C GLU A 130 -22.89 15.39 6.26
N MET A 131 -22.92 14.55 5.23
CA MET A 131 -24.08 14.42 4.33
C MET A 131 -25.31 13.82 5.02
N SER A 132 -25.13 12.90 5.98
CA SER A 132 -26.25 12.36 6.76
C SER A 132 -26.90 13.39 7.68
N VAL A 133 -26.13 14.37 8.16
CA VAL A 133 -26.65 15.54 8.88
C VAL A 133 -27.48 16.42 7.94
N LEU A 134 -27.06 16.59 6.69
CA LEU A 134 -27.82 17.36 5.69
C LEU A 134 -29.09 16.66 5.22
N ILE A 135 -29.11 15.32 5.16
CA ILE A 135 -30.30 14.52 4.81
C ILE A 135 -31.33 14.52 5.96
N ASN A 136 -30.88 14.59 7.22
CA ASN A 136 -31.74 14.74 8.39
C ASN A 136 -32.25 16.18 8.61
N PHE A 137 -31.80 17.16 7.82
CA PHE A 137 -32.44 18.48 7.72
C PHE A 137 -33.64 18.37 6.76
N SER A 138 -34.68 17.64 7.17
CA SER A 138 -35.98 17.65 6.52
C SER A 138 -36.71 18.97 6.81
N GLY A 139 -36.25 20.05 6.19
CA GLY A 139 -37.06 21.24 5.90
C GLY A 139 -37.93 21.06 4.63
N TRP A 140 -37.89 19.87 4.02
CA TRP A 140 -38.65 19.48 2.82
C TRP A 140 -39.79 18.52 3.17
N GLN A 141 -40.64 18.89 4.13
CA GLN A 141 -41.90 18.20 4.42
C GLN A 141 -43.11 19.16 4.51
N ASN A 142 -43.06 20.32 3.87
CA ASN A 142 -44.25 21.16 3.63
C ASN A 142 -44.42 21.43 2.14
#